data_AF-A0A938IDB1-F1
#
_entry.id   AF-A0A938IDB1-F1
#
_cell.length_a   1.000
_cell.length_b   1.000
_cell.length_c   1.000
_cell.angle_alpha   90.00
_cell.angle_beta   90.00
_cell.angle_gamma   90.00
#
_symmetry.space_group_name_H-M   'P 1'
#
loop_
_entity.id
_entity.type
_entity.pdbx_description
1 polymer ?
#
loop_
_entity_poly.entity_id
_entity_poly.type
_entity_poly.pdbx_seq_one_letter_code
_entity_poly.pdbx_strand_id
1 'polypeptide(L)'
;MRAGLATILAVLAACGAPTHPSSGSARDPQPERAPPGAAMEQPAAPAPAVKSSAPSAPAPPPQRARGLPSLPATIELEAAGGPQRLPLDDYLCGVLRGELVVWDAPSALLEAQAIASRSYALAVLELRALQGRSSAVSATTAAQAYRAPPQGTLSPAARKVEQRVRAAVLATRGRVLVADERVLDARFHASCGGSTAAFADVFAEQQDLGAMPSVACSGCGAESAWKASLQRSELARAWDVLGLSPKDWTLAPVRRDARGRWLEVELGSKGKARRLPFEEFRARIGTARIPSSRITNEWPDAGKRIDATLVLEGRGRGHGVGMCQGGARKEAERGASAAAILARYYPGAVLATLR
;
A
#
# COMPACT_ATOMS: atom_id res chain seq x y z
N MET A 1 36.39 13.48 -1.21
CA MET A 1 35.51 13.10 -0.08
C MET A 1 34.11 12.82 -0.63
N ARG A 2 33.29 11.99 0.04
CA ARG A 2 31.93 11.61 -0.43
C ARG A 2 30.85 12.22 0.46
N ALA A 3 29.89 12.95 -0.11
CA ALA A 3 28.58 13.25 0.48
C ALA A 3 27.63 13.74 -0.63
N GLY A 4 26.40 13.21 -0.70
CA GLY A 4 25.38 13.66 -1.66
C GLY A 4 24.41 12.55 -2.09
N LEU A 5 23.10 12.80 -1.89
CA LEU A 5 21.94 12.01 -2.35
C LEU A 5 21.93 10.51 -1.98
N ALA A 6 21.39 10.18 -0.79
CA ALA A 6 20.86 8.84 -0.49
C ALA A 6 19.79 8.87 0.63
N THR A 7 18.64 9.51 0.41
CA THR A 7 17.55 9.53 1.42
C THR A 7 16.15 9.64 0.82
N ILE A 8 15.67 8.55 0.19
CA ILE A 8 14.23 8.30 0.06
C ILE A 8 13.84 7.40 1.24
N LEU A 9 13.36 8.01 2.33
CA LEU A 9 13.15 7.31 3.59
C LEU A 9 11.85 6.49 3.56
N ALA A 10 11.93 5.24 4.05
CA ALA A 10 10.74 4.42 4.26
C ALA A 10 9.87 5.00 5.39
N VAL A 11 8.60 5.26 5.10
CA VAL A 11 7.58 5.66 6.09
C VAL A 11 6.58 4.51 6.23
N LEU A 12 6.63 3.78 7.36
CA LEU A 12 5.50 3.08 8.01
C LEU A 12 5.98 2.18 9.19
N ALA A 13 6.44 2.78 10.31
CA ALA A 13 6.70 2.04 11.55
C ALA A 13 6.71 2.95 12.81
N ALA A 14 5.54 3.36 13.32
CA ALA A 14 5.42 3.92 14.67
C ALA A 14 3.96 3.93 15.18
N CYS A 15 3.66 3.12 16.19
CA CYS A 15 2.45 3.23 17.04
C CYS A 15 2.84 2.84 18.47
N GLY A 16 3.33 3.81 19.24
CA GLY A 16 3.57 3.66 20.69
C GLY A 16 2.36 4.14 21.49
N ALA A 17 2.04 3.47 22.58
CA ALA A 17 1.04 3.92 23.55
C ALA A 17 1.60 5.04 24.45
N PRO A 18 0.75 5.93 25.00
CA PRO A 18 1.21 7.09 25.77
C PRO A 18 1.62 6.73 27.21
N THR A 19 2.59 7.47 27.74
CA THR A 19 2.92 7.55 29.16
C THR A 19 2.82 9.00 29.64
N HIS A 20 2.47 9.20 30.91
CA HIS A 20 2.25 10.55 31.47
C HIS A 20 3.57 11.25 31.82
N PRO A 21 3.69 12.58 31.60
CA PRO A 21 4.86 13.35 32.04
C PRO A 21 4.77 13.74 33.52
N SER A 22 5.90 13.71 34.22
CA SER A 22 6.09 14.35 35.53
C SER A 22 6.85 15.67 35.39
N SER A 23 6.70 16.55 36.38
CA SER A 23 7.22 17.93 36.37
C SER A 23 8.73 18.04 36.64
N GLY A 24 9.38 19.01 35.98
CA GLY A 24 10.73 19.51 36.28
C GLY A 24 10.84 20.98 35.88
N SER A 25 11.65 21.79 36.59
CA SER A 25 11.55 23.26 36.61
C SER A 25 12.69 24.03 35.91
N ALA A 26 12.36 25.27 35.56
CA ALA A 26 13.14 26.22 34.74
C ALA A 26 14.50 26.67 35.31
N ARG A 27 15.35 27.21 34.41
CA ARG A 27 16.12 28.47 34.57
C ARG A 27 16.76 28.96 33.25
N ASP A 28 17.01 30.27 33.20
CA ASP A 28 17.60 31.12 32.15
C ASP A 28 17.97 32.48 32.83
N PRO A 29 18.71 33.47 32.27
CA PRO A 29 19.59 33.50 31.08
C PRO A 29 20.96 34.24 31.27
N GLN A 30 21.80 34.27 30.21
CA GLN A 30 22.79 35.34 29.83
C GLN A 30 24.01 35.65 30.76
N PRO A 31 25.01 36.53 30.38
CA PRO A 31 25.20 37.39 29.17
C PRO A 31 26.56 37.23 28.42
N GLU A 32 26.91 38.23 27.57
CA GLU A 32 27.91 38.29 26.48
C GLU A 32 29.40 38.54 26.85
N ARG A 33 30.31 38.39 25.86
CA ARG A 33 31.52 39.24 25.65
C ARG A 33 32.14 39.11 24.24
N ALA A 34 32.79 40.18 23.76
CA ALA A 34 33.55 40.32 22.48
C ALA A 34 34.44 41.60 22.55
N PRO A 35 35.20 42.04 21.52
CA PRO A 35 35.74 41.35 20.33
C PRO A 35 37.24 41.00 20.60
N PRO A 36 38.34 41.35 19.85
CA PRO A 36 38.57 42.01 18.53
C PRO A 36 38.61 40.96 17.38
N GLY A 37 39.23 41.10 16.19
CA GLY A 37 40.01 42.15 15.51
C GLY A 37 40.33 41.73 14.06
N ALA A 38 40.53 42.67 13.12
CA ALA A 38 40.45 42.37 11.67
C ALA A 38 41.78 42.06 10.96
N ALA A 39 41.70 41.21 9.92
CA ALA A 39 42.66 41.09 8.81
C ALA A 39 41.89 40.87 7.50
N MET A 40 42.39 41.41 6.38
CA MET A 40 41.77 41.29 5.05
C MET A 40 42.51 40.26 4.20
N GLU A 41 41.78 39.34 3.58
CA GLU A 41 42.31 38.43 2.55
C GLU A 41 41.64 38.69 1.19
N GLN A 42 42.38 38.44 0.10
CA GLN A 42 42.02 38.85 -1.26
C GLN A 42 41.17 37.79 -1.99
N PRO A 43 40.29 38.18 -2.92
CA PRO A 43 39.47 37.23 -3.67
C PRO A 43 40.30 36.40 -4.65
N ALA A 44 40.21 35.07 -4.53
CA ALA A 44 40.87 34.13 -5.44
C ALA A 44 40.22 34.11 -6.84
N ALA A 45 41.03 33.78 -7.86
CA ALA A 45 40.60 33.71 -9.26
C ALA A 45 39.59 32.56 -9.53
N PRO A 46 38.70 32.70 -10.53
CA PRO A 46 37.68 31.69 -10.83
C PRO A 46 38.26 30.39 -11.38
N ALA A 47 37.78 29.26 -10.85
CA ALA A 47 38.11 27.92 -11.36
C ALA A 47 37.48 27.67 -12.75
N PRO A 48 38.09 26.83 -13.61
CA PRO A 48 37.60 26.59 -14.96
C PRO A 48 36.25 25.88 -14.99
N ALA A 49 35.41 26.22 -15.97
CA ALA A 49 34.05 25.71 -16.09
C ALA A 49 34.01 24.19 -16.33
N VAL A 50 33.50 23.44 -15.34
CA VAL A 50 33.19 22.02 -15.48
C VAL A 50 32.03 21.87 -16.47
N LYS A 51 32.24 21.13 -17.56
CA LYS A 51 31.20 20.87 -18.57
C LYS A 51 30.05 20.11 -17.91
N SER A 52 28.86 20.71 -17.93
CA SER A 52 27.65 20.07 -17.42
C SER A 52 27.27 18.89 -18.30
N SER A 53 27.45 17.67 -17.79
CA SER A 53 26.82 16.49 -18.35
C SER A 53 25.32 16.54 -18.04
N ALA A 54 24.48 16.48 -19.07
CA ALA A 54 23.04 16.38 -18.90
C ALA A 54 22.68 15.18 -17.99
N PRO A 55 21.63 15.27 -17.15
CA PRO A 55 21.19 14.15 -16.33
C PRO A 55 20.82 12.99 -17.23
N SER A 56 21.48 11.84 -17.06
CA SER A 56 21.11 10.62 -17.77
C SER A 56 19.67 10.26 -17.44
N ALA A 57 18.87 9.92 -18.45
CA ALA A 57 17.53 9.38 -18.25
C ALA A 57 17.59 8.20 -17.26
N PRO A 58 16.58 8.03 -16.38
CA PRO A 58 16.54 6.89 -15.48
C PRO A 58 16.59 5.61 -16.31
N ALA A 59 17.46 4.67 -15.90
CA ALA A 59 17.57 3.39 -16.59
C ALA A 59 16.18 2.72 -16.62
N PRO A 60 15.78 2.10 -17.76
CA PRO A 60 14.51 1.41 -17.84
C PRO A 60 14.44 0.32 -16.76
N PRO A 61 13.25 0.06 -16.18
CA PRO A 61 13.12 -0.93 -15.11
C PRO A 61 13.64 -2.30 -15.56
N PRO A 62 14.32 -3.05 -14.67
CA PRO A 62 14.90 -4.35 -15.00
C PRO A 62 13.79 -5.32 -15.43
N GLN A 63 13.82 -5.72 -16.70
CA GLN A 63 12.75 -6.50 -17.30
C GLN A 63 12.66 -7.90 -16.67
N ARG A 64 11.45 -8.25 -16.21
CA ARG A 64 11.13 -9.61 -15.72
C ARG A 64 11.34 -10.63 -16.82
N ALA A 65 12.20 -11.62 -16.56
CA ALA A 65 12.43 -12.75 -17.46
C ALA A 65 11.12 -13.53 -17.73
N ARG A 66 11.03 -14.19 -18.89
CA ARG A 66 9.92 -15.10 -19.21
C ARG A 66 10.16 -16.48 -18.61
N GLY A 67 9.10 -17.13 -18.15
CA GLY A 67 9.16 -18.44 -17.51
C GLY A 67 8.71 -18.39 -16.06
N LEU A 68 8.11 -19.49 -15.58
CA LEU A 68 7.58 -19.58 -14.22
C LEU A 68 8.65 -20.10 -13.24
N PRO A 69 8.77 -19.52 -12.03
CA PRO A 69 9.68 -20.02 -11.02
C PRO A 69 9.21 -21.37 -10.44
N SER A 70 10.14 -22.14 -9.89
CA SER A 70 9.80 -23.25 -8.98
C SER A 70 9.10 -22.73 -7.72
N LEU A 71 8.26 -23.55 -7.08
CA LEU A 71 7.59 -23.20 -5.84
C LEU A 71 8.61 -23.16 -4.68
N PRO A 72 8.87 -21.99 -4.07
CA PRO A 72 9.85 -21.92 -2.98
C PRO A 72 9.30 -22.60 -1.72
N ALA A 73 10.08 -23.51 -1.13
CA ALA A 73 9.70 -24.21 0.08
C ALA A 73 9.56 -23.28 1.31
N THR A 74 10.36 -22.21 1.35
CA THR A 74 10.32 -21.19 2.40
C THR A 74 10.25 -19.78 1.82
N ILE A 75 9.74 -18.85 2.61
CA ILE A 75 9.64 -17.42 2.31
C ILE A 75 10.21 -16.63 3.50
N GLU A 76 10.81 -15.48 3.23
CA GLU A 76 11.28 -14.56 4.27
C GLU A 76 10.23 -13.47 4.51
N LEU A 77 10.05 -13.10 5.78
CA LEU A 77 9.02 -12.19 6.25
C LEU A 77 9.62 -11.12 7.16
N GLU A 78 9.61 -9.86 6.74
CA GLU A 78 9.96 -8.72 7.60
C GLU A 78 8.82 -8.49 8.60
N ALA A 79 9.00 -8.95 9.84
CA ALA A 79 8.09 -8.77 10.95
C ALA A 79 8.63 -7.73 11.95
N ALA A 80 7.81 -7.30 12.91
CA ALA A 80 8.20 -6.31 13.92
C ALA A 80 9.33 -6.78 14.86
N GLY A 81 9.60 -8.09 14.92
CA GLY A 81 10.73 -8.69 15.63
C GLY A 81 11.94 -9.00 14.74
N GLY A 82 11.99 -8.45 13.51
CA GLY A 82 13.01 -8.75 12.50
C GLY A 82 12.57 -9.77 11.44
N PRO A 83 13.45 -10.13 10.51
CA PRO A 83 13.17 -11.09 9.45
C PRO A 83 12.97 -12.51 9.98
N GLN A 84 11.93 -13.19 9.49
CA GLN A 84 11.60 -14.57 9.83
C GLN A 84 11.51 -15.43 8.58
N ARG A 85 12.18 -16.59 8.56
CA ARG A 85 12.05 -17.58 7.48
C ARG A 85 10.97 -18.60 7.84
N LEU A 86 9.94 -18.71 7.03
CA LEU A 86 8.75 -19.54 7.25
C LEU A 86 8.52 -20.52 6.09
N PRO A 87 7.95 -21.71 6.32
CA PRO A 87 7.40 -22.53 5.25
C PRO A 87 6.31 -21.75 4.48
N LEU A 88 6.30 -21.82 3.15
CA LEU A 88 5.40 -20.99 2.32
C LEU A 88 3.91 -21.20 2.66
N ASP A 89 3.48 -22.44 2.89
CA ASP A 89 2.09 -22.74 3.23
C ASP A 89 1.73 -22.24 4.66
N ASP A 90 2.68 -22.17 5.60
CA ASP A 90 2.45 -21.62 6.95
C ASP A 90 2.38 -20.08 6.94
N TYR A 91 3.21 -19.43 6.11
CA TYR A 91 3.08 -18.01 5.81
C TYR A 91 1.69 -17.69 5.23
N LEU A 92 1.24 -18.46 4.23
CA LEU A 92 -0.08 -18.26 3.61
C LEU A 92 -1.24 -18.48 4.59
N CYS A 93 -1.14 -19.47 5.50
CA CYS A 93 -2.09 -19.58 6.62
C CYS A 93 -2.14 -18.30 7.46
N GLY A 94 -0.99 -17.68 7.73
CA GLY A 94 -0.91 -16.42 8.45
C GLY A 94 -1.43 -15.20 7.70
N VAL A 95 -1.28 -15.15 6.37
CA VAL A 95 -1.92 -14.13 5.54
C VAL A 95 -3.44 -14.28 5.61
N LEU A 96 -3.98 -15.48 5.41
CA LEU A 96 -5.44 -15.72 5.49
C LEU A 96 -6.03 -15.29 6.85
N ARG A 97 -5.30 -15.51 7.96
CA ARG A 97 -5.70 -15.07 9.31
C ARG A 97 -5.58 -13.57 9.56
N GLY A 98 -4.78 -12.84 8.79
CA GLY A 98 -4.64 -11.38 8.88
C GLY A 98 -5.60 -10.63 7.96
N GLU A 99 -5.86 -11.18 6.77
CA GLU A 99 -6.66 -10.58 5.71
C GLU A 99 -8.17 -10.86 5.81
N LEU A 100 -8.57 -12.04 6.28
CA LEU A 100 -9.98 -12.47 6.28
C LEU A 100 -10.57 -12.65 7.67
N VAL A 101 -11.88 -12.40 7.78
CA VAL A 101 -12.72 -12.96 8.84
C VAL A 101 -12.93 -14.45 8.51
N VAL A 102 -11.99 -15.29 8.94
CA VAL A 102 -11.92 -16.72 8.56
C VAL A 102 -12.97 -17.63 9.20
N TRP A 103 -13.70 -17.16 10.22
CA TRP A 103 -14.59 -17.98 11.05
C TRP A 103 -15.70 -18.68 10.23
N ASP A 104 -16.37 -17.93 9.37
CA ASP A 104 -17.50 -18.34 8.55
C ASP A 104 -17.21 -18.26 7.04
N ALA A 105 -15.98 -17.87 6.66
CA ALA A 105 -15.52 -17.78 5.28
C ALA A 105 -15.75 -19.09 4.47
N PRO A 106 -16.45 -19.04 3.31
CA PRO A 106 -16.60 -20.19 2.43
C PRO A 106 -15.24 -20.75 1.95
N SER A 107 -15.16 -22.06 1.67
CA SER A 107 -13.91 -22.69 1.21
C SER A 107 -13.37 -22.04 -0.06
N ALA A 108 -14.24 -21.77 -1.05
CA ALA A 108 -13.87 -21.10 -2.29
C ALA A 108 -13.28 -19.68 -2.09
N LEU A 109 -13.66 -18.97 -1.03
CA LEU A 109 -13.04 -17.69 -0.66
C LEU A 109 -11.64 -17.90 -0.06
N LEU A 110 -11.48 -18.87 0.85
CA LEU A 110 -10.17 -19.20 1.44
C LEU A 110 -9.18 -19.69 0.36
N GLU A 111 -9.64 -20.54 -0.56
CA GLU A 111 -8.86 -21.04 -1.70
C GLU A 111 -8.48 -19.92 -2.68
N ALA A 112 -9.44 -19.05 -3.06
CA ALA A 112 -9.15 -17.90 -3.91
C ALA A 112 -8.14 -16.94 -3.25
N GLN A 113 -8.30 -16.67 -1.95
CA GLN A 113 -7.36 -15.87 -1.17
C GLN A 113 -5.97 -16.52 -1.11
N ALA A 114 -5.87 -17.84 -0.90
CA ALA A 114 -4.58 -18.54 -0.87
C ALA A 114 -3.84 -18.46 -2.22
N ILE A 115 -4.54 -18.65 -3.34
CA ILE A 115 -3.95 -18.52 -4.69
C ILE A 115 -3.53 -17.07 -4.97
N ALA A 116 -4.39 -16.09 -4.69
CA ALA A 116 -4.06 -14.68 -4.90
C ALA A 116 -2.87 -14.24 -4.02
N SER A 117 -2.87 -14.62 -2.73
CA SER A 117 -1.77 -14.33 -1.82
C SER A 117 -0.45 -14.97 -2.24
N ARG A 118 -0.46 -16.23 -2.70
CA ARG A 118 0.73 -16.91 -3.22
C ARG A 118 1.27 -16.22 -4.49
N SER A 119 0.38 -15.84 -5.40
CA SER A 119 0.76 -15.19 -6.67
C SER A 119 1.39 -13.81 -6.42
N TYR A 120 0.73 -12.97 -5.60
CA TYR A 120 1.26 -11.68 -5.15
C TYR A 120 2.65 -11.81 -4.52
N ALA A 121 2.81 -12.74 -3.56
CA ALA A 121 4.07 -12.88 -2.83
C ALA A 121 5.23 -13.20 -3.78
N LEU A 122 5.03 -14.14 -4.71
CA LEU A 122 6.05 -14.51 -5.69
C LEU A 122 6.35 -13.36 -6.68
N ALA A 123 5.33 -12.68 -7.21
CA ALA A 123 5.52 -11.56 -8.13
C ALA A 123 6.27 -10.37 -7.49
N VAL A 124 5.98 -10.07 -6.21
CA VAL A 124 6.67 -9.01 -5.46
C VAL A 124 8.11 -9.40 -5.09
N LEU A 125 8.38 -10.68 -4.81
CA LEU A 125 9.74 -11.15 -4.58
C LEU A 125 10.60 -11.12 -5.85
N GLU A 126 10.04 -11.51 -6.99
CA GLU A 126 10.71 -11.42 -8.29
C GLU A 126 11.08 -9.98 -8.63
N LEU A 127 10.14 -9.03 -8.45
CA LEU A 127 10.40 -7.60 -8.62
C LEU A 127 11.49 -7.09 -7.66
N ARG A 128 11.47 -7.50 -6.38
CA ARG A 128 12.48 -7.10 -5.39
C ARG A 128 13.87 -7.60 -5.77
N ALA A 129 13.99 -8.86 -6.20
CA ALA A 129 15.24 -9.44 -6.66
C ALA A 129 15.82 -8.67 -7.86
N LEU A 130 14.98 -8.36 -8.87
CA LEU A 130 15.38 -7.56 -10.03
C LEU A 130 15.81 -6.13 -9.66
N GLN A 131 15.21 -5.54 -8.62
CA GLN A 131 15.61 -4.24 -8.06
C GLN A 131 16.84 -4.32 -7.12
N GLY A 132 17.44 -5.49 -6.89
CA GLY A 132 18.56 -5.67 -5.95
C GLY A 132 18.17 -5.48 -4.48
N ARG A 133 16.92 -5.77 -4.11
CA ARG A 133 16.33 -5.55 -2.77
C ARG A 133 16.12 -6.87 -2.03
N SER A 134 15.88 -6.77 -0.71
CA SER A 134 15.62 -7.92 0.19
C SER A 134 14.60 -8.91 -0.37
N SER A 135 14.93 -10.20 -0.27
CA SER A 135 14.11 -11.38 -0.58
C SER A 135 12.98 -11.65 0.42
N ALA A 136 12.73 -10.74 1.36
CA ALA A 136 11.64 -10.83 2.31
C ALA A 136 10.40 -10.03 1.86
N VAL A 137 9.20 -10.57 2.16
CA VAL A 137 7.92 -9.86 2.05
C VAL A 137 7.65 -9.10 3.35
N SER A 138 6.96 -7.96 3.32
CA SER A 138 6.59 -7.25 4.55
C SER A 138 5.34 -7.86 5.20
N ALA A 139 5.34 -8.02 6.52
CA ALA A 139 4.17 -8.41 7.31
C ALA A 139 3.11 -7.29 7.46
N THR A 140 3.37 -6.10 6.92
CA THR A 140 2.52 -4.91 7.07
C THR A 140 1.44 -4.81 5.99
N THR A 141 0.40 -4.03 6.28
CA THR A 141 -0.70 -3.70 5.35
C THR A 141 -0.28 -2.87 4.12
N ALA A 142 1.00 -2.50 4.01
CA ALA A 142 1.59 -2.00 2.76
C ALA A 142 1.89 -3.12 1.74
N ALA A 143 1.79 -4.39 2.16
CA ALA A 143 1.87 -5.56 1.29
C ALA A 143 0.68 -6.51 1.52
N GLN A 144 0.71 -7.28 2.61
CA GLN A 144 -0.37 -8.17 3.05
C GLN A 144 -0.36 -8.26 4.57
N ALA A 145 -1.52 -8.24 5.21
CA ALA A 145 -1.65 -8.41 6.65
C ALA A 145 -1.31 -9.86 7.04
N TYR A 146 -0.18 -10.05 7.73
CA TYR A 146 0.20 -11.35 8.29
C TYR A 146 -0.16 -11.45 9.78
N ARG A 147 -0.84 -12.54 10.17
CA ARG A 147 -1.08 -12.91 11.57
C ARG A 147 -0.43 -14.26 11.88
N ALA A 148 0.55 -14.22 12.78
CA ALA A 148 1.21 -15.40 13.35
C ALA A 148 0.18 -16.40 13.95
N PRO A 149 0.49 -17.71 14.01
CA PRO A 149 -0.42 -18.69 14.58
C PRO A 149 -0.72 -18.38 16.06
N PRO A 150 -1.95 -18.61 16.53
CA PRO A 150 -2.30 -18.43 17.93
C PRO A 150 -1.48 -19.39 18.83
N GLN A 151 -0.98 -18.87 19.95
CA GLN A 151 -0.17 -19.62 20.92
C GLN A 151 -1.05 -20.29 21.98
N GLY A 152 -0.57 -21.41 22.54
CA GLY A 152 -1.25 -22.17 23.59
C GLY A 152 -2.39 -23.06 23.10
N THR A 153 -3.19 -23.58 24.05
CA THR A 153 -4.22 -24.58 23.77
C THR A 153 -5.44 -23.98 23.08
N LEU A 154 -5.61 -24.28 21.80
CA LEU A 154 -6.78 -23.83 21.03
C LEU A 154 -8.05 -24.57 21.42
N SER A 155 -9.13 -23.80 21.61
CA SER A 155 -10.49 -24.32 21.76
C SER A 155 -10.89 -25.18 20.54
N PRO A 156 -11.83 -26.14 20.68
CA PRO A 156 -12.24 -27.01 19.58
C PRO A 156 -12.70 -26.24 18.33
N ALA A 157 -13.41 -25.12 18.52
CA ALA A 157 -13.88 -24.28 17.43
C ALA A 157 -12.75 -23.50 16.74
N ALA A 158 -11.82 -22.90 17.50
CA ALA A 158 -10.64 -22.24 16.93
C ALA A 158 -9.76 -23.24 16.13
N ARG A 159 -9.57 -24.45 16.67
CA ARG A 159 -8.86 -25.54 16.01
C ARG A 159 -9.51 -25.93 14.67
N LYS A 160 -10.84 -25.98 14.61
CA LYS A 160 -11.60 -26.26 13.37
C LYS A 160 -11.45 -25.14 12.32
N VAL A 161 -11.26 -23.88 12.74
CA VAL A 161 -10.98 -22.76 11.84
C VAL A 161 -9.55 -22.84 11.29
N GLU A 162 -8.54 -23.06 12.13
CA GLU A 162 -7.15 -23.26 11.67
C GLU A 162 -7.03 -24.44 10.70
N GLN A 163 -7.75 -25.54 10.96
CA GLN A 163 -7.84 -26.69 10.06
C GLN A 163 -8.44 -26.32 8.68
N ARG A 164 -9.51 -25.51 8.63
CA ARG A 164 -10.11 -25.02 7.37
C ARG A 164 -9.16 -24.11 6.59
N VAL A 165 -8.47 -23.20 7.28
CA VAL A 165 -7.45 -22.33 6.66
C VAL A 165 -6.31 -23.18 6.07
N ARG A 166 -5.75 -24.13 6.83
CA ARG A 166 -4.69 -25.02 6.34
C ARG A 166 -5.15 -25.90 5.18
N ALA A 167 -6.37 -26.43 5.24
CA ALA A 167 -6.94 -27.25 4.16
C ALA A 167 -7.04 -26.46 2.84
N ALA A 168 -7.50 -25.21 2.87
CA ALA A 168 -7.59 -24.36 1.67
C ALA A 168 -6.20 -24.01 1.08
N VAL A 169 -5.18 -23.79 1.92
CA VAL A 169 -3.81 -23.55 1.46
C VAL A 169 -3.21 -24.81 0.81
N LEU A 170 -3.43 -25.99 1.40
CA LEU A 170 -2.95 -27.27 0.88
C LEU A 170 -3.68 -27.71 -0.40
N ALA A 171 -5.01 -27.58 -0.46
CA ALA A 171 -5.83 -27.86 -1.65
C ALA A 171 -5.50 -26.93 -2.83
N THR A 172 -4.81 -25.82 -2.58
CA THR A 172 -4.31 -24.88 -3.59
C THR A 172 -2.79 -24.87 -3.71
N ARG A 173 -2.06 -25.82 -3.11
CA ARG A 173 -0.59 -25.84 -3.13
C ARG A 173 -0.05 -25.81 -4.57
N GLY A 174 0.99 -24.99 -4.79
CA GLY A 174 1.54 -24.72 -6.12
C GLY A 174 0.67 -23.83 -7.04
N ARG A 175 -0.64 -23.69 -6.79
CA ARG A 175 -1.55 -22.95 -7.66
C ARG A 175 -1.33 -21.44 -7.55
N VAL A 176 -1.14 -20.80 -8.70
CA VAL A 176 -0.89 -19.37 -8.90
C VAL A 176 -1.63 -18.84 -10.12
N LEU A 177 -1.77 -17.52 -10.21
CA LEU A 177 -2.22 -16.82 -11.40
C LEU A 177 -1.04 -16.39 -12.26
N VAL A 178 -1.18 -16.58 -13.57
CA VAL A 178 -0.17 -16.28 -14.58
C VAL A 178 -0.76 -15.38 -15.66
N ALA A 179 0.01 -14.38 -16.07
CA ALA A 179 -0.24 -13.53 -17.24
C ALA A 179 1.10 -13.23 -17.91
N ASP A 180 1.14 -13.12 -19.23
CA ASP A 180 2.35 -12.82 -20.01
C ASP A 180 3.58 -13.66 -19.59
N GLU A 181 3.37 -14.98 -19.50
CA GLU A 181 4.34 -16.02 -19.12
C GLU A 181 5.00 -15.85 -17.74
N ARG A 182 4.43 -15.01 -16.87
CA ARG A 182 4.97 -14.63 -15.56
C ARG A 182 3.90 -14.71 -14.47
N VAL A 183 4.31 -14.83 -13.21
CA VAL A 183 3.35 -14.83 -12.08
C VAL A 183 2.75 -13.44 -11.93
N LEU A 184 1.42 -13.35 -11.86
CA LEU A 184 0.67 -12.10 -11.77
C LEU A 184 0.78 -11.49 -10.36
N ASP A 185 0.93 -10.17 -10.29
CA ASP A 185 0.80 -9.38 -9.07
C ASP A 185 -0.68 -9.29 -8.64
N ALA A 186 -1.19 -10.40 -8.10
CA ALA A 186 -2.61 -10.59 -7.76
C ALA A 186 -3.00 -9.86 -6.46
N ARG A 187 -2.87 -8.53 -6.46
CA ARG A 187 -3.29 -7.65 -5.35
C ARG A 187 -4.79 -7.78 -5.11
N PHE A 188 -5.18 -7.64 -3.86
CA PHE A 188 -6.57 -7.72 -3.41
C PHE A 188 -6.83 -6.67 -2.31
N HIS A 189 -8.09 -6.49 -1.95
CA HIS A 189 -8.53 -5.47 -1.00
C HIS A 189 -9.91 -5.79 -0.40
N ALA A 190 -10.20 -5.24 0.78
CA ALA A 190 -11.41 -5.56 1.55
C ALA A 190 -12.73 -5.29 0.81
N SER A 191 -12.90 -4.11 0.21
CA SER A 191 -14.11 -3.79 -0.57
C SER A 191 -13.86 -2.74 -1.66
N CYS A 192 -14.39 -2.96 -2.86
CA CYS A 192 -14.22 -2.05 -4.00
C CYS A 192 -15.26 -0.91 -4.06
N GLY A 193 -16.37 -1.03 -3.33
CA GLY A 193 -17.49 -0.07 -3.38
C GLY A 193 -18.26 0.00 -4.72
N GLY A 194 -18.26 -1.07 -5.52
CA GLY A 194 -19.07 -1.20 -6.75
C GLY A 194 -18.28 -1.68 -7.97
N SER A 195 -17.02 -1.27 -8.08
CA SER A 195 -16.10 -1.72 -9.14
C SER A 195 -14.64 -1.55 -8.73
N THR A 196 -13.80 -2.47 -9.16
CA THR A 196 -12.34 -2.40 -8.96
C THR A 196 -11.75 -1.24 -9.76
N ALA A 197 -10.57 -0.76 -9.37
CA ALA A 197 -9.74 0.09 -10.20
C ALA A 197 -8.93 -0.77 -11.19
N ALA A 198 -8.51 -0.19 -12.31
CA ALA A 198 -7.46 -0.80 -13.13
C ALA A 198 -6.09 -0.66 -12.41
N PHE A 199 -5.18 -1.61 -12.64
CA PHE A 199 -3.86 -1.58 -12.01
C PHE A 199 -3.04 -0.36 -12.47
N ALA A 200 -3.03 -0.08 -13.77
CA ALA A 200 -2.30 1.05 -14.36
C ALA A 200 -2.78 2.44 -13.87
N ASP A 201 -4.03 2.56 -13.40
CA ASP A 201 -4.58 3.82 -12.87
C ASP A 201 -3.99 4.20 -11.51
N VAL A 202 -3.81 3.18 -10.65
CA VAL A 202 -3.44 3.30 -9.22
C VAL A 202 -1.95 3.05 -8.98
N PHE A 203 -1.34 2.16 -9.78
CA PHE A 203 0.06 1.75 -9.69
C PHE A 203 0.77 2.04 -11.03
N ALA A 204 0.63 3.26 -11.54
CA ALA A 204 1.13 3.70 -12.84
C ALA A 204 2.65 3.47 -13.03
N GLU A 205 3.44 3.58 -11.96
CA GLU A 205 4.89 3.33 -11.95
C GLU A 205 5.26 1.83 -11.96
N GLN A 206 4.28 0.92 -12.02
CA GLN A 206 4.48 -0.52 -11.85
C GLN A 206 3.88 -1.36 -12.99
N GLN A 207 3.58 -0.76 -14.15
CA GLN A 207 2.80 -1.40 -15.23
C GLN A 207 3.37 -2.75 -15.72
N ASP A 208 4.68 -2.98 -15.63
CA ASP A 208 5.36 -4.25 -15.93
C ASP A 208 4.90 -5.46 -15.07
N LEU A 209 4.10 -5.22 -14.03
CA LEU A 209 3.53 -6.25 -13.16
C LEU A 209 2.19 -6.84 -13.66
N GLY A 210 1.58 -6.24 -14.70
CA GLY A 210 0.47 -6.82 -15.44
C GLY A 210 -0.74 -5.89 -15.63
N ALA A 211 -1.41 -6.02 -16.77
CA ALA A 211 -2.58 -5.23 -17.13
C ALA A 211 -3.90 -5.79 -16.54
N MET A 212 -4.18 -5.52 -15.27
CA MET A 212 -5.50 -5.86 -14.67
C MET A 212 -6.50 -4.70 -14.87
N PRO A 213 -7.64 -4.90 -15.55
CA PRO A 213 -8.63 -3.86 -15.81
C PRO A 213 -9.63 -3.63 -14.65
N SER A 214 -10.45 -2.59 -14.77
CA SER A 214 -11.60 -2.35 -13.87
C SER A 214 -12.73 -3.36 -14.13
N VAL A 215 -13.21 -4.01 -13.07
CA VAL A 215 -14.25 -5.05 -13.08
C VAL A 215 -15.44 -4.60 -12.22
N ALA A 216 -16.66 -4.81 -12.72
CA ALA A 216 -17.89 -4.56 -11.97
C ALA A 216 -18.15 -5.64 -10.89
N CYS A 217 -18.45 -5.21 -9.66
CA CYS A 217 -18.60 -6.09 -8.50
C CYS A 217 -20.05 -6.16 -8.02
N SER A 218 -20.71 -7.29 -8.32
CA SER A 218 -22.04 -7.69 -7.84
C SER A 218 -22.12 -7.98 -6.32
N GLY A 219 -21.03 -7.76 -5.59
CA GLY A 219 -20.92 -8.02 -4.16
C GLY A 219 -20.57 -6.82 -3.29
N CYS A 220 -20.44 -5.60 -3.84
CA CYS A 220 -20.15 -4.39 -3.05
C CYS A 220 -20.91 -3.18 -3.59
N GLY A 221 -21.46 -2.35 -2.71
CA GLY A 221 -22.17 -1.13 -3.06
C GLY A 221 -22.27 -0.14 -1.87
N ALA A 222 -23.48 0.32 -1.58
CA ALA A 222 -23.74 1.31 -0.53
C ALA A 222 -23.49 0.79 0.90
N GLU A 223 -23.54 -0.53 1.12
CA GLU A 223 -23.21 -1.17 2.40
C GLU A 223 -21.71 -1.06 2.77
N SER A 224 -20.88 -0.64 1.82
CA SER A 224 -19.46 -0.32 2.03
C SER A 224 -19.20 1.17 2.23
N ALA A 225 -20.24 1.98 2.44
CA ALA A 225 -20.11 3.41 2.65
C ALA A 225 -19.33 3.77 3.92
N TRP A 226 -18.65 4.91 3.88
CA TRP A 226 -17.91 5.46 5.01
C TRP A 226 -17.93 6.99 4.98
N LYS A 227 -17.77 7.60 6.16
CA LYS A 227 -17.62 9.05 6.35
C LYS A 227 -16.42 9.31 7.25
N ALA A 228 -15.56 10.22 6.83
CA ALA A 228 -14.36 10.63 7.54
C ALA A 228 -14.41 12.14 7.75
N SER A 229 -14.28 12.56 9.00
CA SER A 229 -13.97 13.94 9.37
C SER A 229 -12.49 14.01 9.70
N LEU A 230 -11.75 14.94 9.08
CA LEU A 230 -10.30 15.04 9.16
C LEU A 230 -9.91 16.44 9.67
N GLN A 231 -9.30 16.50 10.85
CA GLN A 231 -8.90 17.77 11.46
C GLN A 231 -7.63 18.32 10.80
N ARG A 232 -7.41 19.65 10.88
CA ARG A 232 -6.23 20.28 10.27
C ARG A 232 -4.89 19.74 10.79
N SER A 233 -4.80 19.26 12.02
CA SER A 233 -3.62 18.56 12.56
C SER A 233 -3.30 17.23 11.87
N GLU A 234 -4.30 16.61 11.23
CA GLU A 234 -4.15 15.35 10.48
C GLU A 234 -3.76 15.65 9.03
N LEU A 235 -4.37 16.69 8.46
CA LEU A 235 -4.09 17.19 7.11
C LEU A 235 -2.68 17.76 6.97
N ALA A 236 -2.15 18.41 8.02
CA ALA A 236 -0.80 18.99 8.07
C ALA A 236 0.28 18.04 7.48
N ARG A 237 0.23 16.76 7.86
CA ARG A 237 1.14 15.68 7.41
C ARG A 237 1.30 15.55 5.89
N ALA A 238 0.28 15.94 5.12
CA ALA A 238 0.33 15.93 3.66
C ALA A 238 0.84 17.26 3.06
N TRP A 239 0.66 18.39 3.75
CA TRP A 239 1.14 19.71 3.31
C TRP A 239 2.60 19.97 3.69
N ASP A 240 2.99 19.64 4.92
CA ASP A 240 4.29 19.97 5.50
C ASP A 240 5.44 19.38 4.69
N VAL A 241 5.31 18.10 4.29
CA VAL A 241 6.33 17.38 3.51
C VAL A 241 6.40 17.86 2.05
N LEU A 242 5.36 18.52 1.53
CA LEU A 242 5.39 19.19 0.22
C LEU A 242 5.92 20.64 0.30
N GLY A 243 6.33 21.10 1.49
CA GLY A 243 6.81 22.47 1.71
C GLY A 243 5.71 23.53 1.56
N LEU A 244 4.45 23.15 1.72
CA LEU A 244 3.31 24.06 1.62
C LEU A 244 3.02 24.70 2.99
N SER A 245 2.62 25.97 3.00
CA SER A 245 2.43 26.72 4.26
C SER A 245 1.18 26.25 5.02
N PRO A 246 1.11 26.39 6.36
CA PRO A 246 -0.06 25.97 7.16
C PRO A 246 -1.25 26.95 7.08
N LYS A 247 -1.51 27.55 5.91
CA LYS A 247 -2.61 28.50 5.67
C LYS A 247 -3.24 28.30 4.29
N ASP A 248 -4.53 28.65 4.20
CA ASP A 248 -5.33 28.68 2.97
C ASP A 248 -5.24 27.38 2.16
N TRP A 249 -5.44 26.26 2.85
CA TRP A 249 -5.34 24.91 2.29
C TRP A 249 -6.51 24.57 1.38
N THR A 250 -6.23 23.99 0.22
CA THR A 250 -7.26 23.55 -0.74
C THR A 250 -6.97 22.13 -1.25
N LEU A 251 -8.01 21.33 -1.48
CA LEU A 251 -7.90 19.96 -2.00
C LEU A 251 -8.73 19.83 -3.28
N ALA A 252 -8.12 19.33 -4.34
CA ALA A 252 -8.78 19.11 -5.63
C ALA A 252 -8.38 17.75 -6.24
N PRO A 253 -9.33 16.87 -6.64
CA PRO A 253 -9.01 15.75 -7.52
C PRO A 253 -8.72 16.23 -8.93
N VAL A 254 -7.47 16.10 -9.38
CA VAL A 254 -7.04 16.51 -10.73
C VAL A 254 -7.06 15.34 -11.74
N ARG A 255 -7.04 14.09 -11.27
CA ARG A 255 -7.22 12.90 -12.11
C ARG A 255 -8.16 11.90 -11.44
N ARG A 256 -9.08 11.31 -12.22
CA ARG A 256 -10.00 10.26 -11.77
C ARG A 256 -10.02 9.07 -12.75
N ASP A 257 -10.39 7.88 -12.27
CA ASP A 257 -10.64 6.71 -13.15
C ASP A 257 -12.01 6.81 -13.83
N ALA A 258 -12.27 5.93 -14.81
CA ALA A 258 -13.56 5.81 -15.50
C ALA A 258 -14.73 5.34 -14.58
N ARG A 259 -14.48 5.14 -13.28
CA ARG A 259 -15.45 4.83 -12.23
C ARG A 259 -15.50 5.91 -11.14
N GLY A 260 -14.90 7.09 -11.36
CA GLY A 260 -14.91 8.24 -10.45
C GLY A 260 -13.95 8.18 -9.25
N ARG A 261 -13.10 7.16 -9.13
CA ARG A 261 -12.06 7.11 -8.07
C ARG A 261 -11.07 8.24 -8.26
N TRP A 262 -10.61 8.84 -7.17
CA TRP A 262 -9.54 9.83 -7.21
C TRP A 262 -8.20 9.12 -7.37
N LEU A 263 -7.42 9.50 -8.39
CA LEU A 263 -6.12 8.89 -8.70
C LEU A 263 -4.95 9.85 -8.41
N GLU A 264 -5.20 11.14 -8.52
CA GLU A 264 -4.23 12.22 -8.28
C GLU A 264 -4.95 13.42 -7.69
N VAL A 265 -4.33 14.05 -6.69
CA VAL A 265 -4.86 15.25 -6.04
C VAL A 265 -3.86 16.39 -6.07
N GLU A 266 -4.39 17.60 -6.17
CA GLU A 266 -3.66 18.84 -5.98
C GLU A 266 -3.94 19.40 -4.58
N LEU A 267 -2.87 19.70 -3.85
CA LEU A 267 -2.88 20.35 -2.54
C LEU A 267 -2.42 21.80 -2.72
N GLY A 268 -3.30 22.75 -2.44
CA GLY A 268 -3.02 24.19 -2.52
C GLY A 268 -2.70 24.82 -1.16
N SER A 269 -1.89 25.87 -1.15
CA SER A 269 -1.69 26.79 -0.03
C SER A 269 -1.19 28.15 -0.53
N LYS A 270 -1.89 29.24 -0.19
CA LYS A 270 -1.48 30.62 -0.52
C LYS A 270 -1.05 30.83 -1.98
N GLY A 271 -1.82 30.31 -2.93
CA GLY A 271 -1.51 30.42 -4.37
C GLY A 271 -0.35 29.54 -4.88
N LYS A 272 0.30 28.75 -4.02
CA LYS A 272 1.16 27.62 -4.43
C LYS A 272 0.34 26.34 -4.46
N ALA A 273 0.59 25.48 -5.43
CA ALA A 273 -0.02 24.15 -5.53
C ALA A 273 1.04 23.07 -5.75
N ARG A 274 0.75 21.84 -5.30
CA ARG A 274 1.54 20.63 -5.55
C ARG A 274 0.61 19.45 -5.82
N ARG A 275 1.00 18.57 -6.74
CA ARG A 275 0.26 17.35 -7.08
C ARG A 275 0.98 16.12 -6.54
N LEU A 276 0.21 15.09 -6.18
CA LEU A 276 0.70 13.78 -5.80
C LEU A 276 -0.37 12.69 -6.07
N PRO A 277 0.03 11.43 -6.27
CA PRO A 277 -0.91 10.31 -6.36
C PRO A 277 -1.83 10.25 -5.13
N PHE A 278 -3.11 9.93 -5.35
CA PHE A 278 -4.09 9.89 -4.26
C PHE A 278 -3.71 8.88 -3.17
N GLU A 279 -3.13 7.73 -3.53
CA GLU A 279 -2.69 6.73 -2.56
C GLU A 279 -1.51 7.21 -1.71
N GLU A 280 -0.68 8.14 -2.21
CA GLU A 280 0.38 8.78 -1.41
C GLU A 280 -0.22 9.77 -0.40
N PHE A 281 -1.14 10.64 -0.85
CA PHE A 281 -1.92 11.51 0.04
C PHE A 281 -2.65 10.69 1.13
N ARG A 282 -3.33 9.61 0.72
CA ARG A 282 -4.04 8.67 1.59
C ARG A 282 -3.11 7.99 2.59
N ALA A 283 -1.89 7.62 2.21
CA ALA A 283 -0.89 7.06 3.11
C ALA A 283 -0.41 8.07 4.17
N ARG A 284 -0.20 9.34 3.76
CA ARG A 284 0.22 10.44 4.65
C ARG A 284 -0.80 10.81 5.72
N ILE A 285 -2.09 10.79 5.37
CA ILE A 285 -3.19 10.97 6.34
C ILE A 285 -3.41 9.70 7.18
N GLY A 286 -3.40 8.53 6.51
CA GLY A 286 -3.58 7.20 7.09
C GLY A 286 -4.75 6.45 6.44
N THR A 287 -4.47 5.25 5.94
CA THR A 287 -5.43 4.39 5.21
C THR A 287 -6.64 3.92 6.04
N ALA A 288 -6.57 4.04 7.37
CA ALA A 288 -7.69 3.82 8.29
C ALA A 288 -8.66 5.02 8.33
N ARG A 289 -8.16 6.25 8.14
CA ARG A 289 -8.93 7.50 8.19
C ARG A 289 -9.44 7.94 6.81
N ILE A 290 -8.78 7.53 5.74
CA ILE A 290 -9.29 7.59 4.37
C ILE A 290 -9.38 6.14 3.83
N PRO A 291 -10.53 5.45 4.00
CA PRO A 291 -10.64 4.02 3.70
C PRO A 291 -10.39 3.64 2.23
N SER A 292 -10.69 4.50 1.25
CA SER A 292 -10.49 4.21 -0.18
C SER A 292 -10.38 5.48 -1.03
N SER A 293 -10.02 5.30 -2.31
CA SER A 293 -10.04 6.31 -3.39
C SER A 293 -11.41 6.61 -3.99
N ARG A 294 -12.46 5.85 -3.63
CA ARG A 294 -13.82 6.02 -4.15
C ARG A 294 -14.58 7.00 -3.28
N ILE A 295 -14.25 8.29 -3.42
CA ILE A 295 -14.97 9.41 -2.81
C ILE A 295 -16.32 9.59 -3.53
N THR A 296 -17.38 9.91 -2.78
CA THR A 296 -18.75 10.07 -3.29
C THR A 296 -19.44 11.37 -2.88
N ASN A 297 -18.85 12.20 -2.01
CA ASN A 297 -19.30 13.58 -1.82
C ASN A 297 -18.54 14.55 -2.74
N GLU A 298 -19.23 15.61 -3.15
CA GLU A 298 -18.70 16.63 -4.08
C GLU A 298 -18.25 17.91 -3.33
N TRP A 299 -18.29 17.88 -2.00
CA TRP A 299 -18.32 19.07 -1.16
C TRP A 299 -16.93 19.57 -0.73
N PRO A 300 -16.63 20.88 -0.80
CA PRO A 300 -17.35 21.96 -1.46
C PRO A 300 -16.57 22.49 -2.69
N ASP A 301 -16.72 21.84 -3.84
CA ASP A 301 -15.95 22.10 -5.07
C ASP A 301 -14.43 21.85 -4.94
N ALA A 302 -13.86 21.29 -6.01
CA ALA A 302 -12.43 21.01 -6.11
C ALA A 302 -11.63 22.32 -6.00
N GLY A 303 -10.89 22.50 -4.91
CA GLY A 303 -10.04 23.68 -4.70
C GLY A 303 -10.58 24.78 -3.78
N LYS A 304 -11.72 24.63 -3.09
CA LYS A 304 -12.07 25.57 -1.99
C LYS A 304 -11.19 25.40 -0.75
N ARG A 305 -11.19 26.44 0.09
CA ARG A 305 -10.43 26.49 1.34
C ARG A 305 -11.00 25.55 2.40
N ILE A 306 -10.12 24.80 3.05
CA ILE A 306 -10.40 23.97 4.22
C ILE A 306 -10.20 24.84 5.47
N ASP A 307 -11.27 25.46 5.97
CA ASP A 307 -11.19 26.40 7.10
C ASP A 307 -10.74 25.72 8.41
N ALA A 308 -11.42 24.64 8.80
CA ALA A 308 -11.20 23.93 10.07
C ALA A 308 -11.14 22.39 9.95
N THR A 309 -11.97 21.79 9.11
CA THR A 309 -12.11 20.33 9.01
C THR A 309 -12.47 19.93 7.58
N LEU A 310 -11.87 18.85 7.06
CA LEU A 310 -12.23 18.27 5.77
C LEU A 310 -13.15 17.06 6.00
N VAL A 311 -14.29 17.03 5.32
CA VAL A 311 -15.22 15.89 5.35
C VAL A 311 -15.15 15.13 4.03
N LEU A 312 -14.75 13.87 4.08
CA LEU A 312 -14.76 12.95 2.94
C LEU A 312 -15.78 11.84 3.19
N GLU A 313 -16.59 11.54 2.19
CA GLU A 313 -17.51 10.41 2.17
C GLU A 313 -17.18 9.54 0.97
N GLY A 314 -17.33 8.23 1.10
CA GLY A 314 -16.94 7.31 0.03
C GLY A 314 -17.45 5.90 0.23
N ARG A 315 -16.98 4.98 -0.62
CA ARG A 315 -17.37 3.55 -0.58
C ARG A 315 -16.17 2.62 -0.71
N GLY A 316 -16.21 1.48 -0.05
CA GLY A 316 -15.16 0.46 -0.07
C GLY A 316 -13.97 0.75 0.86
N ARG A 317 -13.03 -0.18 0.90
CA ARG A 317 -11.85 -0.17 1.77
C ARG A 317 -10.66 -0.83 1.07
N GLY A 318 -9.52 -0.13 1.03
CA GLY A 318 -8.30 -0.51 0.31
C GLY A 318 -8.13 0.21 -1.03
N HIS A 319 -7.03 -0.11 -1.72
CA HIS A 319 -6.61 0.53 -2.99
C HIS A 319 -7.56 0.25 -4.16
N GLY A 320 -8.33 -0.83 -4.11
CA GLY A 320 -9.41 -1.12 -5.05
C GLY A 320 -9.03 -1.95 -6.27
N VAL A 321 -7.76 -2.33 -6.46
CA VAL A 321 -7.28 -3.14 -7.60
C VAL A 321 -7.43 -4.64 -7.31
N GLY A 322 -7.66 -5.44 -8.36
CA GLY A 322 -7.72 -6.91 -8.31
C GLY A 322 -8.85 -7.44 -7.42
N MET A 323 -8.65 -8.53 -6.68
CA MET A 323 -9.75 -9.20 -5.98
C MET A 323 -10.34 -8.38 -4.84
N CYS A 324 -11.65 -8.14 -4.91
CA CYS A 324 -12.43 -7.52 -3.85
C CYS A 324 -12.89 -8.60 -2.86
N GLN A 325 -12.28 -8.71 -1.68
CA GLN A 325 -12.52 -9.79 -0.70
C GLN A 325 -14.00 -9.92 -0.30
N GLY A 326 -14.67 -8.82 0.08
CA GLY A 326 -16.10 -8.82 0.40
C GLY A 326 -17.01 -9.14 -0.81
N GLY A 327 -16.51 -8.96 -2.03
CA GLY A 327 -17.20 -9.34 -3.25
C GLY A 327 -17.03 -10.82 -3.56
N ALA A 328 -15.79 -11.29 -3.55
CA ALA A 328 -15.42 -12.71 -3.65
C ALA A 328 -16.15 -13.58 -2.61
N ARG A 329 -16.35 -13.05 -1.39
CA ARG A 329 -17.16 -13.70 -0.36
C ARG A 329 -18.60 -13.93 -0.83
N LYS A 330 -19.29 -12.88 -1.30
CA LYS A 330 -20.68 -13.00 -1.77
C LYS A 330 -20.84 -13.86 -3.02
N GLU A 331 -19.84 -13.91 -3.90
CA GLU A 331 -19.85 -14.87 -5.01
C GLU A 331 -19.66 -16.32 -4.50
N ALA A 332 -18.77 -16.54 -3.52
CA ALA A 332 -18.60 -17.86 -2.89
C ALA A 332 -19.85 -18.31 -2.10
N GLU A 333 -20.55 -17.39 -1.42
CA GLU A 333 -21.84 -17.63 -0.75
C GLU A 333 -22.97 -17.97 -1.74
N ARG A 334 -22.84 -17.58 -3.02
CA ARG A 334 -23.70 -18.00 -4.14
C ARG A 334 -23.22 -19.28 -4.84
N GLY A 335 -22.20 -19.96 -4.29
CA GLY A 335 -21.66 -21.21 -4.84
C GLY A 335 -20.59 -21.07 -5.93
N ALA A 336 -20.06 -19.86 -6.18
CA ALA A 336 -18.96 -19.70 -7.13
C ALA A 336 -17.68 -20.40 -6.63
N SER A 337 -17.03 -21.16 -7.51
CA SER A 337 -15.74 -21.82 -7.20
C SER A 337 -14.60 -20.81 -7.10
N ALA A 338 -13.51 -21.19 -6.43
CA ALA A 338 -12.31 -20.36 -6.35
C ALA A 338 -11.80 -19.95 -7.74
N ALA A 339 -11.86 -20.85 -8.72
CA ALA A 339 -11.46 -20.55 -10.10
C ALA A 339 -12.38 -19.51 -10.77
N ALA A 340 -13.71 -19.60 -10.57
CA ALA A 340 -14.66 -18.63 -11.12
C ALA A 340 -14.51 -17.24 -10.46
N ILE A 341 -14.26 -17.20 -9.15
CA ILE A 341 -13.95 -15.97 -8.40
C ILE A 341 -12.70 -15.30 -8.96
N LEU A 342 -11.60 -16.05 -9.11
CA LEU A 342 -10.34 -15.51 -9.60
C LEU A 342 -10.45 -15.06 -11.07
N ALA A 343 -11.06 -15.86 -11.95
CA ALA A 343 -11.26 -15.50 -13.35
C ALA A 343 -12.09 -14.21 -13.52
N ARG A 344 -13.02 -13.91 -12.58
CA ARG A 344 -13.76 -12.65 -12.57
C ARG A 344 -12.89 -11.46 -12.19
N TYR A 345 -12.07 -11.56 -11.14
CA TYR A 345 -11.27 -10.44 -10.63
C TYR A 345 -9.92 -10.24 -11.33
N TYR A 346 -9.44 -11.27 -12.02
CA TYR A 346 -8.18 -11.29 -12.76
C TYR A 346 -8.42 -11.76 -14.21
N PRO A 347 -9.26 -11.04 -15.00
CA PRO A 347 -9.60 -11.45 -16.35
C PRO A 347 -8.35 -11.48 -17.24
N GLY A 348 -8.22 -12.53 -18.07
CA GLY A 348 -7.03 -12.79 -18.88
C GLY A 348 -5.93 -13.58 -18.15
N ALA A 349 -5.97 -13.69 -16.82
CA ALA A 349 -5.03 -14.52 -16.08
C ALA A 349 -5.44 -16.00 -16.11
N VAL A 350 -4.45 -16.90 -16.27
CA VAL A 350 -4.65 -18.36 -16.23
C VAL A 350 -4.20 -18.93 -14.89
N LEU A 351 -4.83 -20.03 -14.46
CA LEU A 351 -4.41 -20.78 -13.28
C LEU A 351 -3.36 -21.82 -13.66
N ALA A 352 -2.13 -21.62 -13.18
CA ALA A 352 -1.02 -22.56 -13.34
C ALA A 352 -0.67 -23.21 -11.99
N THR A 353 0.03 -24.34 -12.03
CA THR A 353 0.58 -25.02 -10.85
C THR A 353 2.09 -25.07 -10.95
N LEU A 354 2.78 -24.35 -10.06
CA LEU A 354 4.23 -24.42 -9.88
C LEU A 354 4.61 -25.75 -9.22
N ARG A 355 5.81 -26.24 -9.52
CA ARG A 355 6.42 -27.45 -8.94
C ARG A 355 7.47 -27.06 -7.90
#